data_AF-A0A960GTW9-F1
#
_entry.id   AF-A0A960GTW9-F1
#
_cell.length_a   1.000
_cell.length_b   1.000
_cell.length_c   1.000
_cell.angle_alpha   90.00
_cell.angle_beta   90.00
_cell.angle_gamma   90.00
#
_symmetry.space_group_name_H-M   'P 1'
#
loop_
_entity.id
_entity.type
_entity.pdbx_description
1 polymer ?
#
loop_
_entity_poly.entity_id
_entity_poly.type
_entity_poly.pdbx_seq_one_letter_code
_entity_poly.pdbx_strand_id
1 'polypeptide(L)'
;MHTSQPVIGPALIVVCIVMVAAAALVYRIAALGSVWTVPRAALRAAAQLAAVAGVLAAAMSRLWSSVLVLAVMFVVAAATAARRSQAQSGSWWLAGSLAVGLLSVLPLLLLSGVVPLNGVAIVPMVGIVLGGTMTAVAVAARRALDTLGLRVGEVEAALSLGINERDSRMEIIGRSAADALLPNLDQTRTVGIVTLPGAFVGVLLSTGSPVQAGAVQILILLALLLSQTCAVAATIELIARGAMAR
;
A
#
# COMPACT_ATOMS: atom_id res chain seq x y z
N MET A 1 -30.80 26.69 0.08
CA MET A 1 -31.47 25.41 0.44
C MET A 1 -30.95 24.32 -0.50
N HIS A 2 -29.84 23.67 -0.17
CA HIS A 2 -29.35 22.51 -0.93
C HIS A 2 -30.10 21.27 -0.45
N THR A 3 -30.97 20.75 -1.29
CA THR A 3 -31.66 19.47 -1.06
C THR A 3 -30.63 18.36 -0.99
N SER A 4 -30.42 17.81 0.21
CA SER A 4 -29.65 16.61 0.48
C SER A 4 -30.32 15.42 -0.23
N GLN A 5 -30.00 15.20 -1.50
CA GLN A 5 -30.26 13.93 -2.16
C GLN A 5 -29.60 12.83 -1.31
N PRO A 6 -30.28 11.72 -0.99
CA PRO A 6 -29.63 10.61 -0.33
C PRO A 6 -28.54 10.10 -1.26
N VAL A 7 -27.28 10.32 -0.87
CA VAL A 7 -26.06 9.85 -1.56
C VAL A 7 -26.09 8.33 -1.79
N ILE A 8 -26.92 7.62 -1.02
CA ILE A 8 -27.20 6.19 -1.13
C ILE A 8 -28.58 6.00 -1.79
N GLY A 9 -28.62 6.12 -3.11
CA GLY A 9 -29.83 5.81 -3.90
C GLY A 9 -29.79 4.39 -4.50
N PRO A 10 -30.94 3.77 -4.84
CA PRO A 10 -30.99 2.49 -5.54
C PRO A 10 -30.25 2.54 -6.88
N ALA A 11 -30.21 3.70 -7.53
CA ALA A 11 -29.43 3.94 -8.74
C ALA A 11 -27.92 3.69 -8.55
N LEU A 12 -27.33 4.14 -7.44
CA LEU A 12 -25.91 3.91 -7.15
C LEU A 12 -25.60 2.41 -7.02
N ILE A 13 -26.48 1.68 -6.31
CA ILE A 13 -26.32 0.24 -6.09
C ILE A 13 -26.38 -0.50 -7.44
N VAL A 14 -27.35 -0.17 -8.29
CA VAL A 14 -27.47 -0.76 -9.63
C VAL A 14 -26.24 -0.48 -10.47
N VAL A 15 -25.75 0.77 -10.48
CA VAL A 15 -24.53 1.15 -11.23
C VAL A 15 -23.31 0.36 -10.75
N CYS A 16 -23.10 0.27 -9.43
CA CYS A 16 -22.01 -0.53 -8.86
C CYS A 16 -22.08 -2.01 -9.27
N ILE A 17 -23.28 -2.61 -9.22
CA ILE A 17 -23.49 -4.01 -9.62
C ILE A 17 -23.18 -4.20 -11.10
N VAL A 18 -23.67 -3.30 -11.97
CA VAL A 18 -23.41 -3.35 -13.41
C VAL A 18 -21.91 -3.24 -13.70
N MET A 19 -21.19 -2.33 -13.03
CA MET A 19 -19.73 -2.20 -13.18
C MET A 19 -18.99 -3.47 -12.77
N VAL A 20 -19.37 -4.08 -11.63
CA VAL A 20 -18.77 -5.34 -11.15
C VAL A 20 -19.07 -6.49 -12.11
N ALA A 21 -20.30 -6.58 -12.62
CA ALA A 21 -20.71 -7.61 -13.57
C ALA A 21 -19.98 -7.48 -14.91
N ALA A 22 -19.88 -6.25 -15.44
CA ALA A 22 -19.15 -5.95 -16.66
C ALA A 22 -17.65 -6.31 -16.51
N ALA A 23 -17.02 -5.91 -15.41
CA ALA A 23 -15.63 -6.25 -15.14
C ALA A 23 -15.42 -7.78 -15.00
N ALA A 24 -16.34 -8.48 -14.34
CA ALA A 24 -16.30 -9.94 -14.23
C ALA A 24 -16.47 -10.64 -15.60
N LEU A 25 -17.35 -10.10 -16.46
CA LEU A 25 -17.56 -10.60 -17.82
C LEU A 25 -16.29 -10.40 -18.67
N VAL A 26 -15.66 -9.23 -18.61
CA VAL A 26 -14.38 -8.98 -19.30
C VAL A 26 -13.29 -9.93 -18.77
N TYR A 27 -13.22 -10.15 -17.45
CA TYR A 27 -12.29 -11.11 -16.85
C TYR A 27 -12.47 -12.53 -17.38
N ARG A 28 -13.73 -12.93 -17.63
CA ARG A 28 -14.09 -14.20 -18.25
C ARG A 28 -13.66 -14.26 -19.71
N ILE A 29 -14.01 -13.25 -20.51
CA ILE A 29 -13.76 -13.22 -21.96
C ILE A 29 -12.25 -13.15 -22.23
N ALA A 30 -11.51 -12.39 -21.44
CA ALA A 30 -10.06 -12.25 -21.57
C ALA A 30 -9.27 -13.40 -20.90
N ALA A 31 -9.94 -14.41 -20.35
CA ALA A 31 -9.33 -15.57 -19.69
C ALA A 31 -8.27 -15.22 -18.62
N LEU A 32 -8.50 -14.14 -17.86
CA LEU A 32 -7.54 -13.62 -16.87
C LEU A 32 -7.54 -14.41 -15.55
N GLY A 33 -8.41 -15.41 -15.42
CA GLY A 33 -8.53 -16.27 -14.24
C GLY A 33 -9.99 -16.48 -13.83
N SER A 34 -10.25 -16.55 -12.52
CA SER A 34 -11.60 -16.81 -12.01
C SER A 34 -12.52 -15.60 -12.15
N VAL A 35 -13.73 -15.79 -12.70
CA VAL A 35 -14.79 -14.77 -12.81
C VAL A 35 -15.18 -14.18 -11.44
N TRP A 36 -15.00 -14.94 -10.36
CA TRP A 36 -15.32 -14.52 -9.00
C TRP A 36 -14.28 -13.59 -8.37
N THR A 37 -13.14 -13.34 -9.04
CA THR A 37 -12.07 -12.49 -8.50
C THR A 37 -12.56 -11.07 -8.26
N VAL A 38 -13.26 -10.47 -9.24
CA VAL A 38 -13.76 -9.09 -9.14
C VAL A 38 -14.92 -8.97 -8.14
N PRO A 39 -15.98 -9.80 -8.18
CA PRO A 39 -17.09 -9.70 -7.23
C PRO A 39 -16.67 -9.93 -5.77
N ARG A 40 -15.78 -10.90 -5.51
CA ARG A 40 -15.28 -11.15 -4.13
C ARG A 40 -14.44 -9.99 -3.61
N ALA A 41 -13.61 -9.38 -4.47
CA ALA A 41 -12.85 -8.20 -4.11
C ALA A 41 -13.78 -7.01 -3.81
N ALA A 42 -14.81 -6.78 -4.63
CA ALA A 42 -15.79 -5.71 -4.43
C ALA A 42 -16.58 -5.89 -3.13
N LEU A 43 -17.09 -7.10 -2.86
CA LEU A 43 -17.82 -7.40 -1.63
C LEU A 43 -16.94 -7.22 -0.38
N ARG A 44 -15.70 -7.72 -0.44
CA ARG A 44 -14.72 -7.54 0.64
C ARG A 44 -14.40 -6.06 0.88
N ALA A 45 -14.20 -5.28 -0.19
CA ALA A 45 -13.93 -3.85 -0.09
C ALA A 45 -15.11 -3.10 0.55
N ALA A 46 -16.34 -3.39 0.12
CA ALA A 46 -17.55 -2.78 0.68
C ALA A 46 -17.70 -3.11 2.18
N ALA A 47 -17.52 -4.38 2.57
CA ALA A 47 -17.58 -4.79 3.96
C ALA A 47 -16.46 -4.16 4.81
N GLN A 48 -15.22 -4.11 4.29
CA GLN A 48 -14.09 -3.49 4.97
C GLN A 48 -14.28 -1.99 5.14
N LEU A 49 -14.74 -1.28 4.11
CA LEU A 49 -15.02 0.16 4.19
C LEU A 49 -16.16 0.46 5.17
N ALA A 50 -17.23 -0.32 5.18
CA ALA A 50 -18.32 -0.16 6.14
C ALA A 50 -17.83 -0.37 7.59
N ALA A 51 -17.03 -1.41 7.82
CA ALA A 51 -16.43 -1.67 9.13
C ALA A 51 -15.49 -0.52 9.55
N VAL A 52 -14.60 -0.08 8.66
CA VAL A 52 -13.67 1.03 8.93
C VAL A 52 -14.43 2.34 9.18
N ALA A 53 -15.49 2.63 8.44
CA ALA A 53 -16.35 3.79 8.67
C ALA A 53 -17.01 3.74 10.06
N GLY A 54 -17.50 2.57 10.48
CA GLY A 54 -18.04 2.37 11.83
C GLY A 54 -16.98 2.55 12.93
N VAL A 55 -15.76 2.03 12.71
CA VAL A 55 -14.64 2.20 13.64
C VAL A 55 -14.22 3.66 13.73
N LEU A 56 -14.11 4.39 12.61
CA LEU A 56 -13.80 5.81 12.59
C LEU A 56 -14.86 6.63 13.31
N ALA A 57 -16.15 6.32 13.10
CA ALA A 57 -17.25 6.96 13.81
C ALA A 57 -17.14 6.76 15.33
N ALA A 58 -16.74 5.56 15.79
CA ALA A 58 -16.50 5.29 17.21
C ALA A 58 -15.20 5.94 17.74
N ALA A 59 -14.16 5.99 16.90
CA ALA A 59 -12.83 6.50 17.24
C ALA A 59 -12.78 8.02 17.42
N MET A 60 -13.76 8.76 16.87
CA MET A 60 -13.88 10.21 17.04
C MET A 60 -14.02 10.68 18.51
N SER A 61 -14.18 9.77 19.46
CA SER A 61 -14.38 10.09 20.88
C SER A 61 -13.11 10.14 21.75
N ARG A 62 -12.02 9.42 21.41
CA ARG A 62 -10.78 9.35 22.24
C ARG A 62 -9.52 9.09 21.43
N LEU A 63 -8.42 9.79 21.76
CA LEU A 63 -7.10 9.62 21.14
C LEU A 63 -6.54 8.18 21.26
N TRP A 64 -6.85 7.49 22.36
CA TRP A 64 -6.51 6.09 22.58
C TRP A 64 -7.08 5.14 21.51
N SER A 65 -8.25 5.48 20.94
CA SER A 65 -8.86 4.69 19.86
C SER A 65 -8.03 4.76 18.57
N SER A 66 -7.36 5.89 18.31
CA SER A 66 -6.53 6.05 17.11
C SER A 66 -5.31 5.14 17.10
N VAL A 67 -4.66 4.95 18.24
CA VAL A 67 -3.52 4.03 18.37
C VAL A 67 -3.96 2.59 18.11
N LEU A 68 -5.11 2.19 18.66
CA LEU A 68 -5.67 0.86 18.43
C LEU A 68 -5.99 0.63 16.95
N VAL A 69 -6.60 1.62 16.29
CA VAL A 69 -6.88 1.56 14.85
C VAL A 69 -5.60 1.41 14.04
N LEU A 70 -4.57 2.19 14.34
CA LEU A 70 -3.27 2.10 13.68
C LEU A 70 -2.61 0.73 13.88
N ALA A 71 -2.69 0.17 15.08
CA ALA A 71 -2.18 -1.18 15.37
C ALA A 71 -2.91 -2.25 14.56
N VAL A 72 -4.25 -2.19 14.51
CA VAL A 72 -5.06 -3.12 13.69
C VAL A 72 -4.72 -2.96 12.21
N MET A 73 -4.61 -1.73 11.71
CA MET A 73 -4.22 -1.46 10.32
C MET A 73 -2.85 -2.04 10.00
N PHE A 74 -1.87 -1.89 10.90
CA PHE A 74 -0.54 -2.45 10.74
C PHE A 74 -0.56 -3.98 10.67
N VAL A 75 -1.28 -4.64 11.58
CA VAL A 75 -1.42 -6.11 11.57
C VAL A 75 -2.08 -6.59 10.28
N VAL A 76 -3.16 -5.95 9.86
CA VAL A 76 -3.87 -6.30 8.61
C VAL A 76 -2.98 -6.05 7.38
N ALA A 77 -2.21 -4.97 7.38
CA ALA A 77 -1.27 -4.65 6.31
C ALA A 77 -0.15 -5.69 6.22
N ALA A 78 0.50 -6.01 7.34
CA ALA A 78 1.54 -7.03 7.41
C ALA A 78 1.05 -8.41 6.97
N ALA A 79 -0.11 -8.85 7.48
CA ALA A 79 -0.72 -10.11 7.08
C ALA A 79 -1.10 -10.13 5.59
N THR A 80 -1.50 -8.99 5.03
CA THR A 80 -1.83 -8.88 3.60
C THR A 80 -0.58 -8.89 2.74
N ALA A 81 0.49 -8.19 3.14
CA ALA A 81 1.78 -8.25 2.45
C ALA A 81 2.35 -9.67 2.45
N ALA A 82 2.34 -10.35 3.60
CA ALA A 82 2.77 -11.75 3.75
C ALA A 82 2.00 -12.71 2.82
N ARG A 83 0.68 -12.59 2.72
CA ARG A 83 -0.10 -13.42 1.79
C ARG A 83 0.17 -13.09 0.32
N ARG A 84 0.38 -11.81 0.00
CA ARG A 84 0.60 -11.34 -1.37
C ARG A 84 2.03 -11.61 -1.88
N SER A 85 3.01 -11.77 -1.00
CA SER A 85 4.38 -12.09 -1.39
C SER A 85 4.52 -13.52 -1.95
N GLN A 86 3.61 -14.43 -1.61
CA GLN A 86 3.65 -15.84 -2.02
C GLN A 86 4.93 -16.57 -1.55
N ALA A 87 5.54 -16.10 -0.47
CA ALA A 87 6.64 -16.79 0.22
C ALA A 87 6.11 -18.02 0.97
N GLN A 88 6.83 -19.14 0.90
CA GLN A 88 6.48 -20.34 1.67
C GLN A 88 7.00 -20.28 3.10
N SER A 89 8.13 -19.59 3.33
CA SER A 89 8.74 -19.42 4.64
C SER A 89 9.19 -17.97 4.86
N GLY A 90 9.21 -17.55 6.13
CA GLY A 90 9.73 -16.24 6.52
C GLY A 90 8.84 -15.04 6.19
N SER A 91 7.62 -15.22 5.69
CA SER A 91 6.71 -14.13 5.28
C SER A 91 6.40 -13.11 6.39
N TRP A 92 6.58 -13.50 7.67
CA TRP A 92 6.40 -12.63 8.82
C TRP A 92 7.47 -11.53 8.92
N TRP A 93 8.65 -11.71 8.31
CA TRP A 93 9.70 -10.70 8.25
C TRP A 93 9.27 -9.44 7.49
N LEU A 94 8.26 -9.54 6.62
CA LEU A 94 7.69 -8.37 5.93
C LEU A 94 7.01 -7.39 6.89
N ALA A 95 6.59 -7.85 8.08
CA ALA A 95 6.14 -6.94 9.14
C ALA A 95 7.29 -6.02 9.58
N GLY A 96 8.51 -6.53 9.69
CA GLY A 96 9.71 -5.75 9.96
C GLY A 96 9.99 -4.72 8.86
N SER A 97 9.92 -5.11 7.59
CA SER A 97 10.08 -4.20 6.45
C SER A 97 9.04 -3.06 6.47
N LEU A 98 7.78 -3.38 6.79
CA LEU A 98 6.73 -2.37 6.94
C LEU A 98 6.97 -1.44 8.12
N ALA A 99 7.44 -1.98 9.26
CA ALA A 99 7.80 -1.18 10.41
C ALA A 99 8.94 -0.20 10.09
N VAL A 100 9.98 -0.66 9.38
CA VAL A 100 11.09 0.20 8.93
C VAL A 100 10.59 1.36 8.07
N GLY A 101 9.73 1.08 7.08
CA GLY A 101 9.16 2.12 6.23
C GLY A 101 8.22 3.07 6.97
N LEU A 102 7.48 2.61 7.98
CA LEU A 102 6.60 3.49 8.75
C LEU A 102 7.40 4.35 9.74
N LEU A 103 8.37 3.76 10.43
CA LEU A 103 9.24 4.45 11.38
C LEU A 103 10.14 5.48 10.72
N SER A 104 10.50 5.33 9.44
CA SER A 104 11.30 6.32 8.72
C SER A 104 10.55 7.63 8.46
N VAL A 105 9.21 7.61 8.43
CA VAL A 105 8.40 8.78 8.06
C VAL A 105 7.56 9.33 9.20
N LEU A 106 7.15 8.49 10.16
CA LEU A 106 6.29 8.90 11.25
C LEU A 106 6.87 10.08 12.06
N PRO A 107 8.17 10.10 12.43
CA PRO A 107 8.77 11.25 13.12
C PRO A 107 8.73 12.53 12.26
N LEU A 108 8.99 12.42 10.96
CA LEU A 108 8.99 13.56 10.04
C LEU A 108 7.58 14.15 9.87
N LEU A 109 6.55 13.29 9.81
CA LEU A 109 5.15 13.72 9.75
C LEU A 109 4.76 14.47 11.03
N LEU A 110 5.14 13.95 12.20
CA LEU A 110 4.85 14.57 13.49
C LEU A 110 5.60 15.91 13.68
N LEU A 111 6.84 16.00 13.20
CA LEU A 111 7.66 17.22 13.28
C LEU A 111 7.24 18.30 12.27
N SER A 112 6.56 17.92 11.18
CA SER A 112 6.22 18.84 10.09
C SER A 112 5.33 20.03 10.52
N GLY A 113 4.56 19.90 11.62
CA GLY A 113 3.62 20.92 12.08
C GLY A 113 2.43 21.19 11.14
N VAL A 114 2.44 20.64 9.93
CA VAL A 114 1.38 20.77 8.92
C VAL A 114 0.16 19.90 9.29
N VAL A 115 0.39 18.80 10.00
CA VAL A 115 -0.64 17.83 10.37
C VAL A 115 -1.08 18.07 11.81
N PRO A 116 -2.36 18.41 12.07
CA PRO A 116 -2.85 18.50 13.43
C PRO A 116 -2.73 17.14 14.12
N LEU A 117 -2.22 17.12 15.35
CA LEU A 117 -2.00 15.90 16.15
C LEU A 117 -3.31 15.30 16.71
N ASN A 118 -4.35 15.32 15.90
CA ASN A 118 -5.65 14.76 16.20
C ASN A 118 -5.81 13.44 15.43
N GLY A 119 -6.39 12.43 16.08
CA GLY A 119 -6.58 11.10 15.50
C GLY A 119 -7.25 11.08 14.12
N VAL A 120 -8.14 12.05 13.88
CA VAL A 120 -8.92 12.22 12.64
C VAL A 120 -8.05 12.50 11.42
N ALA A 121 -6.91 13.19 11.60
CA ALA A 121 -5.99 13.52 10.50
C ALA A 121 -4.85 12.50 10.38
N ILE A 122 -4.34 12.02 11.52
CA ILE A 122 -3.21 11.07 11.55
C ILE A 122 -3.61 9.71 10.95
N VAL A 123 -4.78 9.18 11.31
CA VAL A 123 -5.21 7.84 10.89
C VAL A 123 -5.29 7.71 9.37
N PRO A 124 -5.94 8.62 8.61
CA PRO A 124 -5.94 8.57 7.16
C PRO A 124 -4.55 8.71 6.54
N MET A 125 -3.70 9.61 7.04
CA MET A 125 -2.36 9.81 6.49
C MET A 125 -1.48 8.56 6.65
N VAL A 126 -1.42 8.03 7.88
CA VAL A 126 -0.70 6.78 8.14
C VAL A 126 -1.32 5.63 7.34
N GLY A 127 -2.64 5.61 7.19
CA GLY A 127 -3.34 4.61 6.36
C GLY A 127 -2.92 4.64 4.89
N ILE A 128 -2.82 5.83 4.29
CA ILE A 128 -2.36 6.01 2.92
C ILE A 128 -0.91 5.52 2.78
N VAL A 129 -0.02 5.97 3.68
CA VAL A 129 1.39 5.58 3.67
C VAL A 129 1.54 4.07 3.83
N LEU A 130 0.95 3.51 4.88
CA LEU A 130 1.01 2.09 5.20
C LEU A 130 0.43 1.22 4.07
N GLY A 131 -0.70 1.63 3.47
CA GLY A 131 -1.32 0.92 2.35
C GLY A 131 -0.45 0.90 1.09
N GLY A 132 0.18 2.03 0.77
CA GLY A 132 1.16 2.14 -0.31
C GLY A 132 2.38 1.25 -0.06
N THR A 133 2.98 1.37 1.13
CA THR A 133 4.16 0.60 1.55
C THR A 133 3.88 -0.91 1.58
N MET A 134 2.71 -1.33 2.07
CA MET A 134 2.25 -2.72 2.00
C MET A 134 2.23 -3.25 0.56
N THR A 135 1.72 -2.46 -0.38
CA THR A 135 1.63 -2.87 -1.78
C THR A 135 3.02 -2.97 -2.41
N ALA A 136 3.88 -1.99 -2.20
CA ALA A 136 5.26 -1.99 -2.70
C ALA A 136 6.06 -3.18 -2.16
N VAL A 137 6.03 -3.41 -0.84
CA VAL A 137 6.71 -4.55 -0.18
C VAL A 137 6.22 -5.88 -0.73
N ALA A 138 4.90 -6.07 -0.85
CA ALA A 138 4.34 -7.32 -1.37
C ALA A 138 4.77 -7.61 -2.81
N VAL A 139 4.79 -6.58 -3.67
CA VAL A 139 5.22 -6.72 -5.06
C VAL A 139 6.73 -6.94 -5.16
N ALA A 140 7.54 -6.19 -4.40
CA ALA A 140 8.99 -6.36 -4.35
C ALA A 140 9.37 -7.77 -3.90
N ALA A 141 8.75 -8.25 -2.81
CA ALA A 141 9.01 -9.60 -2.28
C ALA A 141 8.65 -10.67 -3.31
N ARG A 142 7.45 -10.58 -3.91
CA ARG A 142 7.01 -11.55 -4.91
C ARG A 142 7.94 -11.58 -6.12
N ARG A 143 8.28 -10.40 -6.67
CA ARG A 143 9.20 -10.30 -7.81
C ARG A 143 10.58 -10.85 -7.48
N ALA A 144 11.15 -10.50 -6.33
CA ALA A 144 12.45 -11.01 -5.91
C ALA A 144 12.46 -12.54 -5.79
N LEU A 145 11.44 -13.13 -5.16
CA LEU A 145 11.31 -14.58 -4.99
C LEU A 145 11.08 -15.29 -6.34
N ASP A 146 10.25 -14.74 -7.21
CA ASP A 146 10.03 -15.27 -8.56
C ASP A 146 11.33 -15.22 -9.38
N THR A 147 12.09 -14.11 -9.31
CA THR A 147 13.38 -13.96 -9.98
C THR A 147 14.42 -14.98 -9.47
N LEU A 148 14.51 -15.22 -8.16
CA LEU A 148 15.41 -16.24 -7.60
C LEU A 148 15.05 -17.65 -8.08
N GLY A 149 13.76 -17.97 -8.17
CA GLY A 149 13.31 -19.26 -8.70
C GLY A 149 13.64 -19.45 -10.18
N LEU A 150 13.52 -18.39 -10.99
CA LEU A 150 13.78 -18.44 -12.43
C LEU A 150 15.27 -18.37 -12.78
N ARG A 151 16.08 -17.63 -12.01
CA ARG A 151 17.49 -17.34 -12.29
C ARG A 151 18.44 -18.00 -11.29
N VAL A 152 18.06 -19.15 -10.73
CA VAL A 152 18.87 -19.87 -9.73
C VAL A 152 20.28 -20.19 -10.24
N GLY A 153 20.42 -20.56 -11.51
CA GLY A 153 21.73 -20.86 -12.12
C GLY A 153 22.66 -19.66 -12.17
N GLU A 154 22.13 -18.43 -12.23
CA GLU A 154 22.96 -17.22 -12.15
C GLU A 154 23.47 -16.97 -10.73
N VAL A 155 22.68 -17.34 -9.71
CA VAL A 155 23.11 -17.27 -8.30
C VAL A 155 24.26 -18.26 -8.09
N GLU A 156 24.12 -19.50 -8.58
CA GLU A 156 25.14 -20.54 -8.49
C GLU A 156 26.44 -20.17 -9.23
N ALA A 157 26.33 -19.50 -10.39
CA ALA A 157 27.47 -18.98 -11.12
C ALA A 157 28.23 -17.91 -10.30
N ALA A 158 27.51 -16.96 -9.70
CA ALA A 158 28.11 -15.94 -8.84
C ALA A 158 28.82 -16.54 -7.60
N LEU A 159 28.18 -17.54 -6.97
CA LEU A 159 28.78 -18.29 -5.86
C LEU A 159 30.05 -19.04 -6.29
N SER A 160 30.06 -19.62 -7.49
CA SER A 160 31.23 -20.33 -8.04
C SER A 160 32.40 -19.38 -8.33
N LEU A 161 32.13 -18.08 -8.53
CA LEU A 161 33.14 -17.03 -8.63
C LEU A 161 33.64 -16.53 -7.24
N GLY A 162 33.13 -17.10 -6.14
CA GLY A 162 33.52 -16.74 -4.77
C GLY A 162 32.77 -15.53 -4.21
N ILE A 163 31.72 -15.06 -4.88
CA ILE A 163 30.85 -13.99 -4.34
C ILE A 163 30.05 -14.57 -3.17
N ASN A 164 29.84 -13.79 -2.11
CA ASN A 164 29.03 -14.26 -0.99
C ASN A 164 27.55 -14.45 -1.38
N GLU A 165 26.81 -15.27 -0.62
CA GLU A 165 25.42 -15.61 -0.94
C GLU A 165 24.51 -14.38 -1.03
N ARG A 166 24.66 -13.44 -0.08
CA ARG A 166 23.84 -12.23 0.01
C ARG A 166 24.03 -11.34 -1.23
N ASP A 167 25.26 -11.09 -1.63
CA ASP A 167 25.61 -10.24 -2.77
C ASP A 167 25.24 -10.93 -4.09
N SER A 168 25.44 -12.25 -4.19
CA SER A 168 25.01 -13.04 -5.35
C SER A 168 23.50 -12.92 -5.57
N ARG A 169 22.70 -13.10 -4.51
CA ARG A 169 21.24 -12.98 -4.58
C ARG A 169 20.83 -11.53 -4.85
N MET A 170 21.47 -10.55 -4.20
CA MET A 170 21.19 -9.12 -4.35
C MET A 170 21.37 -8.65 -5.80
N GLU A 171 22.46 -9.04 -6.45
CA GLU A 171 22.76 -8.67 -7.85
C GLU A 171 21.64 -9.10 -8.79
N ILE A 172 21.06 -10.27 -8.54
CA ILE A 172 20.05 -10.88 -9.41
C ILE A 172 18.65 -10.28 -9.17
N ILE A 173 18.29 -10.01 -7.92
CA ILE A 173 16.94 -9.55 -7.57
C ILE A 173 16.79 -8.03 -7.56
N GLY A 174 17.86 -7.27 -7.29
CA GLY A 174 17.80 -5.86 -6.91
C GLY A 174 16.99 -5.00 -7.89
N ARG A 175 17.29 -5.11 -9.19
CA ARG A 175 16.58 -4.35 -10.24
C ARG A 175 15.11 -4.77 -10.36
N SER A 176 14.84 -6.07 -10.42
CA SER A 176 13.48 -6.60 -10.61
C SER A 176 12.55 -6.25 -9.44
N ALA A 177 13.08 -6.20 -8.22
CA ALA A 177 12.33 -5.87 -7.03
C ALA A 177 12.11 -4.35 -6.88
N ALA A 178 13.08 -3.53 -7.30
CA ALA A 178 12.99 -2.07 -7.27
C ALA A 178 11.86 -1.53 -8.17
N ASP A 179 11.47 -2.27 -9.22
CA ASP A 179 10.32 -1.93 -10.06
C ASP A 179 8.99 -1.78 -9.28
N ALA A 180 8.89 -2.36 -8.08
CA ALA A 180 7.75 -2.17 -7.20
C ALA A 180 7.52 -0.69 -6.78
N LEU A 181 8.55 0.16 -6.92
CA LEU A 181 8.49 1.59 -6.60
C LEU A 181 7.97 2.45 -7.77
N LEU A 182 7.98 1.91 -9.00
CA LEU A 182 7.60 2.65 -10.22
C LEU A 182 6.20 3.28 -10.13
N PRO A 183 5.14 2.59 -9.67
CA PRO A 183 3.80 3.18 -9.61
C PRO A 183 3.73 4.46 -8.76
N ASN A 184 4.48 4.50 -7.65
CA ASN A 184 4.51 5.67 -6.77
C ASN A 184 5.39 6.79 -7.34
N LEU A 185 6.50 6.44 -8.00
CA LEU A 185 7.32 7.41 -8.72
C LEU A 185 6.52 8.09 -9.84
N ASP A 186 5.76 7.32 -10.60
CA ASP A 186 4.95 7.83 -11.71
C ASP A 186 3.74 8.63 -11.22
N GLN A 187 3.10 8.20 -10.12
CA GLN A 187 2.07 9.01 -9.44
C GLN A 187 2.66 10.36 -9.00
N THR A 188 3.86 10.36 -8.41
CA THR A 188 4.48 11.59 -7.91
C THR A 188 4.87 12.53 -9.05
N ARG A 189 5.36 11.99 -10.18
CA ARG A 189 5.72 12.78 -11.37
C ARG A 189 4.53 13.41 -12.07
N THR A 190 3.37 12.75 -12.03
CA THR A 190 2.18 13.16 -12.78
C THR A 190 1.13 13.89 -11.93
N VAL A 191 1.40 14.07 -10.64
CA VAL A 191 0.47 14.71 -9.71
C VAL A 191 0.17 16.15 -10.13
N GLY A 192 -1.11 16.51 -10.12
CA GLY A 192 -1.56 17.85 -10.50
C GLY A 192 -1.65 18.10 -12.02
N ILE A 193 -1.09 17.21 -12.84
CA ILE A 193 -1.23 17.27 -14.31
C ILE A 193 -2.30 16.28 -14.78
N VAL A 194 -2.17 15.01 -14.37
CA VAL A 194 -3.06 13.92 -14.82
C VAL A 194 -3.99 13.45 -13.70
N THR A 195 -3.50 13.49 -12.46
CA THR A 195 -4.25 12.98 -11.32
C THR A 195 -4.33 14.01 -10.20
N LEU A 196 -5.53 14.20 -9.66
CA LEU A 196 -5.77 14.90 -8.39
C LEU A 196 -5.95 13.83 -7.30
N PRO A 197 -4.99 13.70 -6.35
CA PRO A 197 -5.10 12.71 -5.30
C PRO A 197 -6.30 12.97 -4.39
N GLY A 198 -6.93 11.90 -3.91
CA GLY A 198 -8.10 12.00 -3.03
C GLY A 198 -7.83 12.76 -1.72
N ALA A 199 -6.62 12.67 -1.17
CA ALA A 199 -6.24 13.42 0.03
C ALA A 199 -6.18 14.93 -0.21
N PHE A 200 -5.64 15.37 -1.36
CA PHE A 200 -5.70 16.77 -1.78
C PHE A 200 -7.14 17.28 -1.84
N VAL A 201 -8.03 16.54 -2.53
CA VAL A 201 -9.44 16.92 -2.64
C VAL A 201 -10.12 16.93 -1.27
N GLY A 202 -9.85 15.94 -0.42
CA GLY A 202 -10.42 15.88 0.94
C GLY A 202 -10.00 17.05 1.82
N VAL A 203 -8.71 17.43 1.81
CA VAL A 203 -8.23 18.61 2.55
C VAL A 203 -8.81 19.89 1.95
N LEU A 204 -8.82 20.01 0.61
CA LEU A 204 -9.39 21.16 -0.07
C LEU A 204 -10.88 21.38 0.29
N LEU A 205 -11.68 20.32 0.29
CA LEU A 205 -13.11 20.40 0.61
C LEU A 205 -13.38 20.65 2.10
N SER A 206 -12.47 20.21 2.98
CA SER A 206 -12.64 20.37 4.43
C SER A 206 -12.10 21.71 4.96
N THR A 207 -11.02 22.23 4.39
CA THR A 207 -10.39 23.48 4.86
C THR A 207 -10.65 24.67 3.94
N GLY A 208 -11.07 24.44 2.69
CA GLY A 208 -11.27 25.47 1.67
C GLY A 208 -9.98 26.10 1.13
N SER A 209 -8.79 25.64 1.57
CA SER A 209 -7.50 26.23 1.20
C SER A 209 -6.71 25.33 0.23
N PRO A 210 -6.54 25.74 -1.04
CA PRO A 210 -5.72 25.01 -2.01
C PRO A 210 -4.25 24.90 -1.60
N VAL A 211 -3.72 25.94 -0.95
CA VAL A 211 -2.33 25.97 -0.49
C VAL A 211 -2.10 24.91 0.60
N GLN A 212 -3.02 24.82 1.56
CA GLN A 212 -2.93 23.81 2.62
C GLN A 212 -3.10 22.39 2.07
N ALA A 213 -4.05 22.19 1.16
CA ALA A 213 -4.25 20.91 0.48
C ALA A 213 -2.99 20.48 -0.29
N GLY A 214 -2.36 21.42 -1.00
CA GLY A 214 -1.10 21.19 -1.71
C GLY A 214 0.05 20.80 -0.78
N ALA A 215 0.23 21.53 0.33
CA ALA A 215 1.28 21.24 1.30
C ALA A 215 1.14 19.85 1.93
N VAL A 216 -0.09 19.48 2.35
CA VAL A 216 -0.38 18.15 2.89
C VAL A 216 -0.14 17.07 1.82
N GLN A 217 -0.55 17.31 0.58
CA GLN A 217 -0.39 16.33 -0.48
C GLN A 217 1.08 16.08 -0.82
N ILE A 218 1.90 17.14 -0.90
CA ILE A 218 3.35 17.02 -1.11
C ILE A 218 3.98 16.22 0.03
N LEU A 219 3.62 16.53 1.28
CA LEU A 219 4.09 15.80 2.45
C LEU A 219 3.76 14.29 2.36
N ILE A 220 2.54 13.94 1.97
CA ILE A 220 2.12 12.54 1.81
C ILE A 220 2.89 11.83 0.69
N LEU A 221 3.10 12.49 -0.46
CA LEU A 221 3.85 11.89 -1.58
C LEU A 221 5.31 11.63 -1.21
N LEU A 222 5.96 12.60 -0.56
CA LEU A 222 7.34 12.43 -0.09
C LEU A 222 7.44 11.36 0.99
N ALA A 223 6.46 11.29 1.91
CA ALA A 223 6.38 10.23 2.89
C ALA A 223 6.18 8.85 2.23
N LEU A 224 5.34 8.73 1.21
CA LEU A 224 5.18 7.50 0.45
C LEU A 224 6.49 7.08 -0.22
N LEU A 225 7.20 8.01 -0.88
CA LEU A 225 8.48 7.73 -1.53
C LEU A 225 9.52 7.21 -0.53
N LEU A 226 9.69 7.91 0.60
CA LEU A 226 10.65 7.51 1.63
C LEU A 226 10.26 6.17 2.27
N SER A 227 8.99 6.02 2.70
CA SER A 227 8.49 4.82 3.35
C SER A 227 8.63 3.58 2.47
N GLN A 228 8.22 3.68 1.20
CA GLN A 228 8.29 2.58 0.26
C GLN A 228 9.75 2.22 -0.06
N THR A 229 10.61 3.20 -0.29
CA THR A 229 12.03 2.95 -0.60
C THR A 229 12.72 2.23 0.55
N CYS A 230 12.56 2.69 1.79
CA CYS A 230 13.12 2.04 2.97
C CYS A 230 12.58 0.62 3.17
N ALA A 231 11.26 0.43 3.03
CA ALA A 231 10.64 -0.87 3.22
C ALA A 231 11.02 -1.87 2.13
N VAL A 232 11.08 -1.44 0.86
CA VAL A 232 11.51 -2.27 -0.26
C VAL A 232 12.99 -2.64 -0.12
N ALA A 233 13.86 -1.70 0.24
CA ALA A 233 15.27 -1.99 0.51
C ALA A 233 15.43 -3.04 1.63
N ALA A 234 14.71 -2.89 2.75
CA ALA A 234 14.71 -3.88 3.83
C ALA A 234 14.17 -5.25 3.39
N THR A 235 13.15 -5.26 2.53
CA THR A 235 12.57 -6.50 1.97
C THR A 235 13.59 -7.24 1.11
N ILE A 236 14.24 -6.53 0.19
CA ILE A 236 15.25 -7.10 -0.71
C ILE A 236 16.43 -7.64 0.10
N GLU A 237 16.87 -6.90 1.13
CA GLU A 237 17.94 -7.35 2.02
C GLU A 237 17.59 -8.65 2.75
N LEU A 238 16.37 -8.77 3.29
CA LEU A 238 15.90 -9.97 3.97
C LEU A 238 15.84 -11.19 3.04
N ILE A 239 15.43 -10.99 1.79
CA ILE A 239 15.39 -12.06 0.77
C ILE A 239 16.81 -12.45 0.34
N ALA A 240 17.70 -11.46 0.16
CA ALA A 240 19.10 -11.69 -0.20
C ALA A 240 19.84 -12.48 0.89
N ARG A 241 19.52 -12.25 2.18
CA ARG A 241 20.06 -13.03 3.31
C ARG A 241 19.42 -14.42 3.50
N GLY A 242 18.46 -14.80 2.66
CA GLY A 242 17.77 -16.09 2.78
C GLY A 242 16.76 -16.18 3.93
N ALA A 243 16.39 -15.06 4.56
CA ALA A 243 15.39 -15.05 5.64
C ALA A 243 13.96 -15.37 5.14
N MET A 244 13.74 -15.29 3.83
CA MET A 244 12.51 -15.64 3.13
C MET A 244 12.82 -16.54 1.94
N ALA A 245 12.04 -17.60 1.79
CA ALA A 245 12.15 -18.52 0.67
C ALA A 245 10.77 -18.91 0.13
N ARG A 246 10.78 -19.40 -1.10
CA ARG A 246 9.61 -19.91 -1.82
C ARG A 246 9.77 -21.39 -2.08
#